data_AF-A0A7C6T371-F1
#
_entry.id   AF-A0A7C6T371-F1
#
_cell.length_a   1.000
_cell.length_b   1.000
_cell.length_c   1.000
_cell.angle_alpha   90.00
_cell.angle_beta   90.00
_cell.angle_gamma   90.00
#
_symmetry.space_group_name_H-M   'P 1'
#
loop_
_entity.id
_entity.type
_entity.pdbx_description
1 polymer ?
#
loop_
_entity_poly.entity_id
_entity_poly.type
_entity_poly.pdbx_seq_one_letter_code
_entity_poly.pdbx_strand_id
1 'polypeptide(L)'
;FLAFTLFKLPYGSLVGVLTAVLAIIPFIGSYISGAASLLLTFLFDPSAVLRCLLVYASVQFVENQFIYPRVVGSSVGLSPLYTLMAALIGGKLFGIPGILFFIPLTAVAVELIKEDAARRVEKRKAAA
;
A
#
# COMPACT_ATOMS: atom_id res chain seq x y z
N PHE A 1 -14.62 -1.83 6.51
CA PHE A 1 -16.02 -1.64 6.97
C PHE A 1 -17.03 -2.24 5.99
N LEU A 2 -17.20 -1.68 4.78
CA LEU A 2 -18.22 -2.13 3.80
C LEU A 2 -18.22 -3.64 3.52
N ALA A 3 -17.05 -4.25 3.30
CA ALA A 3 -16.93 -5.70 3.09
C ALA A 3 -17.39 -6.53 4.30
N PHE A 4 -17.09 -6.12 5.52
CA PHE A 4 -17.50 -6.86 6.73
C PHE A 4 -18.99 -6.72 7.00
N THR A 5 -19.56 -5.54 6.74
CA THR A 5 -21.00 -5.29 6.86
C THR A 5 -21.80 -6.07 5.82
N LEU A 6 -21.32 -6.18 4.58
CA LEU A 6 -21.98 -6.95 3.52
C LEU A 6 -22.04 -8.45 3.82
N PHE A 7 -20.97 -8.99 4.42
CA PHE A 7 -20.85 -10.41 4.74
C PHE A 7 -21.35 -10.78 6.14
N LYS A 8 -22.02 -9.84 6.84
CA LYS A 8 -22.55 -10.03 8.21
C LYS A 8 -21.51 -10.56 9.20
N LEU A 9 -20.27 -10.11 9.08
CA LEU A 9 -19.20 -10.49 9.99
C LEU A 9 -19.24 -9.62 11.26
N PRO A 10 -19.03 -10.21 12.44
CA PRO A 10 -19.03 -9.45 13.69
C PRO A 10 -17.85 -8.46 13.71
N TYR A 11 -18.03 -7.32 14.38
CA TYR A 11 -16.98 -6.30 14.60
C TYR A 11 -16.37 -5.61 13.36
N GLY A 12 -17.12 -5.53 12.24
CA GLY A 12 -16.67 -4.81 11.04
C GLY A 12 -16.33 -3.32 11.24
N SER A 13 -16.93 -2.67 12.24
CA SER A 13 -16.61 -1.29 12.66
C SER A 13 -15.25 -1.20 13.36
N LEU A 14 -14.98 -2.09 14.33
CA LEU A 14 -13.72 -2.11 15.08
C LEU A 14 -12.54 -2.39 14.17
N VAL A 15 -12.68 -3.41 13.30
CA VAL A 15 -11.71 -3.75 12.26
C VAL A 15 -11.53 -2.58 11.29
N GLY A 16 -12.61 -1.94 10.86
CA GLY A 16 -12.55 -0.80 9.95
C GLY A 16 -11.76 0.37 10.52
N VAL A 17 -11.94 0.70 11.81
CA VAL A 17 -11.19 1.75 12.49
C VAL A 17 -9.72 1.35 12.66
N LEU A 18 -9.46 0.10 13.06
CA LEU A 18 -8.10 -0.45 13.14
C LEU A 18 -7.38 -0.33 11.79
N THR A 19 -7.99 -0.82 10.72
CA THR A 19 -7.43 -0.71 9.36
C THR A 19 -7.23 0.74 8.95
N ALA A 20 -8.14 1.66 9.27
CA ALA A 20 -8.00 3.07 8.93
C ALA A 20 -6.80 3.74 9.64
N VAL A 21 -6.59 3.46 10.93
CA VAL A 21 -5.43 3.96 11.68
C VAL A 21 -4.14 3.33 11.16
N LEU A 22 -4.17 2.04 10.84
CA LEU A 22 -3.00 1.29 10.38
C LEU A 22 -2.66 1.55 8.90
N ALA A 23 -3.60 2.05 8.10
CA ALA A 23 -3.41 2.36 6.69
C ALA A 23 -2.35 3.46 6.43
N ILE A 24 -1.92 4.18 7.47
CA ILE A 24 -0.79 5.12 7.41
C ILE A 24 0.50 4.43 6.94
N ILE A 25 0.67 3.14 7.25
CA ILE A 25 1.80 2.33 6.79
C ILE A 25 1.26 1.23 5.86
N PRO A 26 1.35 1.43 4.53
CA PRO A 26 0.87 0.46 3.54
C PRO A 26 1.49 -0.93 3.76
N PHE A 27 0.73 -1.98 3.45
CA PHE A 27 1.06 -3.39 3.67
C PHE A 27 1.18 -3.80 5.14
N ILE A 28 2.04 -3.16 5.94
CA ILE A 28 2.19 -3.48 7.37
C ILE A 28 0.84 -3.30 8.08
N GLY A 29 0.15 -2.21 7.79
CA GLY A 29 -1.17 -1.94 8.34
C GLY A 29 -2.23 -2.96 7.89
N SER A 30 -2.19 -3.40 6.64
CA SER A 30 -3.08 -4.44 6.12
C SER A 30 -2.76 -5.81 6.74
N TYR A 31 -1.50 -6.17 6.96
CA TYR A 31 -1.18 -7.44 7.60
C TYR A 31 -1.59 -7.47 9.07
N ILE A 32 -1.29 -6.40 9.83
CA ILE A 32 -1.63 -6.31 11.25
C ILE A 32 -3.14 -6.22 11.44
N SER A 33 -3.83 -5.39 10.66
CA SER A 33 -5.30 -5.29 10.77
C SER A 33 -6.00 -6.56 10.31
N GLY A 34 -5.48 -7.27 9.30
CA GLY A 34 -5.98 -8.59 8.89
C GLY A 34 -5.82 -9.64 9.97
N ALA A 35 -4.63 -9.72 10.59
CA ALA A 35 -4.37 -10.61 11.71
C ALA A 35 -5.30 -10.31 12.90
N ALA A 36 -5.46 -9.02 13.26
CA ALA A 36 -6.38 -8.60 14.32
C ALA A 36 -7.84 -8.96 14.02
N SER A 37 -8.27 -8.81 12.75
CA SER A 37 -9.63 -9.15 12.30
C SER A 37 -9.92 -10.64 12.40
N LEU A 38 -8.95 -11.47 11.99
CA LEU A 38 -9.05 -12.93 12.09
C LEU A 38 -9.08 -13.39 13.55
N LEU A 39 -8.22 -12.83 14.40
CA LEU A 39 -8.19 -13.10 15.83
C LEU A 39 -9.51 -12.74 16.51
N LEU A 40 -10.05 -11.55 16.24
CA LEU A 40 -11.36 -11.15 16.78
C LEU A 40 -12.46 -12.10 16.30
N THR A 41 -12.52 -12.38 14.99
CA THR A 41 -13.56 -13.26 14.46
C THR A 41 -13.47 -14.66 15.06
N PHE A 42 -12.25 -15.18 15.27
CA PHE A 42 -12.02 -16.48 15.88
C PHE A 42 -12.48 -16.55 17.34
N LEU A 43 -12.34 -15.46 18.09
CA LEU A 43 -12.73 -15.41 19.50
C LEU A 43 -14.24 -15.36 19.70
N PHE A 44 -14.99 -14.78 18.75
CA PHE A 44 -16.44 -14.60 18.87
C PHE A 44 -17.26 -15.65 18.10
N ASP A 45 -16.87 -15.99 16.88
CA ASP A 45 -17.58 -16.98 16.07
C ASP A 45 -16.59 -17.78 15.18
N PRO A 46 -16.08 -18.92 15.67
CA PRO A 46 -15.14 -19.77 14.95
C PRO A 46 -15.66 -20.23 13.58
N SER A 47 -16.98 -20.35 13.41
CA SER A 47 -17.61 -20.76 12.17
C SER A 47 -17.58 -19.68 11.08
N ALA A 48 -17.40 -18.41 11.48
CA ALA A 48 -17.33 -17.26 10.60
C ALA A 48 -15.88 -16.92 10.18
N VAL A 49 -14.87 -17.54 10.81
CA VAL A 49 -13.45 -17.26 10.55
C VAL A 49 -13.05 -17.55 9.12
N LEU A 50 -13.49 -18.69 8.57
CA LEU A 50 -13.17 -19.07 7.21
C LEU A 50 -13.78 -18.07 6.20
N ARG A 51 -15.00 -17.58 6.47
CA ARG A 51 -15.64 -16.52 5.67
C ARG A 51 -14.90 -15.20 5.80
N CYS A 52 -14.48 -14.82 7.01
CA CYS A 52 -13.68 -13.61 7.23
C CYS A 52 -12.34 -13.66 6.49
N LEU A 53 -11.64 -14.80 6.51
CA LEU A 53 -10.39 -14.99 5.79
C LEU A 53 -10.58 -14.83 4.28
N LEU A 54 -11.60 -15.49 3.71
CA LEU A 54 -11.90 -15.39 2.27
C LEU A 54 -12.25 -13.96 1.85
N VAL A 55 -13.09 -13.28 2.63
CA VAL A 55 -13.47 -11.88 2.36
C VAL A 55 -12.24 -10.97 2.46
N TYR A 56 -11.44 -11.12 3.51
CA TYR A 56 -10.24 -10.32 3.71
C TYR A 56 -9.20 -10.53 2.61
N ALA A 57 -8.96 -11.79 2.23
CA ALA A 57 -8.05 -12.13 1.14
C ALA A 57 -8.53 -11.56 -0.20
N SER A 58 -9.84 -11.60 -0.47
CA SER A 58 -10.43 -11.02 -1.69
C SER A 58 -10.26 -9.50 -1.72
N VAL A 59 -10.49 -8.82 -0.60
CA VAL A 59 -10.27 -7.37 -0.47
C VAL A 59 -8.79 -7.04 -0.70
N GLN A 60 -7.87 -7.74 -0.03
CA GLN A 60 -6.44 -7.52 -0.23
C GLN A 60 -5.98 -7.80 -1.66
N PHE A 61 -6.55 -8.81 -2.32
CA PHE A 61 -6.23 -9.09 -3.71
C PHE A 61 -6.64 -7.94 -4.63
N VAL A 62 -7.85 -7.42 -4.46
CA VAL A 62 -8.33 -6.25 -5.22
C VAL A 62 -7.47 -5.02 -4.92
N GLU A 63 -7.10 -4.82 -3.65
CA GLU A 63 -6.27 -3.69 -3.24
C GLU A 63 -4.88 -3.76 -3.87
N ASN A 64 -4.21 -4.90 -3.77
CA ASN A 64 -2.87 -5.10 -4.30
C ASN A 64 -2.82 -5.08 -5.83
N GLN A 65 -3.84 -5.62 -6.51
CA GLN A 65 -3.81 -5.81 -7.97
C GLN A 65 -4.44 -4.65 -8.75
N PHE A 66 -5.42 -3.93 -8.19
CA PHE A 66 -6.13 -2.85 -8.90
C PHE A 66 -5.88 -1.49 -8.28
N ILE A 67 -5.98 -1.37 -6.95
CA ILE A 67 -5.89 -0.09 -6.26
C ILE A 67 -4.44 0.36 -6.21
N TYR A 68 -3.52 -0.51 -5.82
CA TYR A 68 -2.10 -0.21 -5.71
C TYR A 68 -1.48 0.29 -7.04
N PRO A 69 -1.63 -0.40 -8.19
CA PRO A 69 -1.10 0.11 -9.46
C PRO A 69 -1.83 1.35 -9.99
N ARG A 70 -3.09 1.60 -9.61
CA ARG A 70 -3.80 2.81 -10.05
C ARG A 70 -3.48 4.04 -9.19
N VAL A 71 -3.24 3.84 -7.89
CA VAL A 71 -2.90 4.90 -6.93
C VAL A 71 -1.40 5.21 -6.94
N VAL A 72 -0.56 4.19 -7.14
CA VAL A 72 0.90 4.28 -7.05
C VAL A 72 1.57 4.05 -8.42
N GLY A 73 0.99 3.20 -9.26
CA GLY A 73 1.61 2.80 -10.54
C GLY A 73 1.56 3.84 -11.66
N SER A 74 0.71 4.87 -11.57
CA SER A 74 0.75 6.00 -12.53
C SER A 74 1.94 6.95 -12.29
N SER A 75 2.67 6.82 -11.19
CA SER A 75 3.73 7.75 -10.78
C SER A 75 5.15 7.18 -10.90
N VAL A 76 5.31 5.94 -11.40
CA VAL A 76 6.62 5.29 -11.46
C VAL A 76 6.93 4.86 -12.89
N GLY A 77 6.90 5.81 -13.82
CA GLY A 77 7.59 5.66 -15.11
C GLY A 77 9.12 5.66 -14.95
N LEU A 78 9.64 5.00 -13.92
CA LEU A 78 11.05 4.95 -13.56
C LEU A 78 11.62 3.60 -13.98
N SER A 79 12.77 3.67 -14.63
CA SER A 79 13.54 2.48 -15.02
C SER A 79 13.69 1.54 -13.81
N PRO A 80 13.54 0.20 -13.98
CA PRO A 80 13.67 -0.80 -12.91
C PRO A 80 14.91 -0.61 -12.02
N LEU A 81 15.94 0.03 -12.56
CA LEU A 81 17.17 0.42 -11.88
C LEU A 81 16.93 1.30 -10.63
N TYR A 82 16.01 2.28 -10.69
CA TYR A 82 15.74 3.17 -9.55
C TYR A 82 15.01 2.45 -8.42
N THR A 83 14.08 1.55 -8.77
CA THR A 83 13.39 0.70 -7.81
C THR A 83 14.36 -0.26 -7.13
N LEU A 84 15.31 -0.82 -7.89
CA LEU A 84 16.36 -1.68 -7.36
C LEU A 84 17.28 -0.91 -6.39
N MET A 85 17.67 0.32 -6.74
CA MET A 85 18.48 1.16 -5.86
C MET A 85 17.74 1.55 -4.58
N ALA A 86 16.45 1.92 -4.68
CA ALA A 86 15.62 2.21 -3.52
C ALA A 86 15.47 0.99 -2.60
N ALA A 87 15.31 -0.21 -3.18
CA ALA A 87 15.23 -1.46 -2.42
C ALA A 87 16.58 -1.82 -1.75
N LEU A 88 17.71 -1.61 -2.41
CA LEU A 88 19.03 -1.82 -1.80
C LEU A 88 19.31 -0.85 -0.64
N ILE A 89 18.96 0.43 -0.82
CA ILE A 89 19.18 1.47 0.21
C ILE A 89 18.21 1.28 1.37
N GLY A 90 16.91 1.11 1.08
CA GLY A 90 15.88 0.86 2.09
C GLY A 90 16.10 -0.45 2.85
N GLY A 91 16.51 -1.50 2.13
CA GLY A 91 16.85 -2.80 2.72
C GLY A 91 18.03 -2.74 3.67
N LYS A 92 19.04 -1.91 3.37
CA LYS A 92 20.23 -1.77 4.23
C LYS A 92 19.99 -0.90 5.46
N LEU A 93 19.06 0.06 5.40
CA LEU A 93 18.77 0.99 6.50
C LEU A 93 17.77 0.43 7.54
N PHE A 94 16.72 -0.25 7.09
CA PHE A 94 15.62 -0.69 7.96
C PHE A 94 15.13 -2.12 7.65
N GLY A 95 15.81 -2.89 6.78
CA GLY A 95 15.36 -4.21 6.37
C GLY A 95 14.09 -4.16 5.50
N ILE A 96 13.20 -5.16 5.64
CA ILE A 96 11.96 -5.27 4.86
C ILE A 96 11.04 -4.04 4.99
N PRO A 97 10.82 -3.45 6.20
CA PRO A 97 10.07 -2.20 6.34
C PRO A 97 10.71 -1.02 5.61
N GLY A 98 12.05 -0.98 5.56
CA GLY A 98 12.79 0.08 4.90
C GLY A 98 12.59 0.09 3.39
N ILE A 99 12.55 -1.10 2.77
CA ILE A 99 12.24 -1.25 1.34
C ILE A 99 10.85 -0.69 1.02
N LEU A 100 9.86 -1.01 1.87
CA LEU A 100 8.48 -0.55 1.74
C LEU A 100 8.33 0.97 1.78
N PHE A 101 9.10 1.64 2.63
CA PHE A 101 9.05 3.11 2.75
C PHE A 101 9.92 3.82 1.71
N PHE A 102 11.07 3.25 1.34
CA PHE A 102 12.00 3.90 0.41
C PHE A 102 11.55 3.87 -1.04
N ILE A 103 10.83 2.84 -1.47
CA ILE A 103 10.30 2.76 -2.83
C ILE A 103 9.37 3.95 -3.16
N PRO A 104 8.30 4.23 -2.39
CA PRO A 104 7.43 5.38 -2.67
C PRO A 104 8.15 6.71 -2.46
N LEU A 105 9.03 6.83 -1.46
CA LEU A 105 9.80 8.07 -1.22
C LEU A 105 10.72 8.39 -2.41
N THR A 106 11.41 7.37 -2.93
CA THR A 106 12.30 7.51 -4.09
C THR A 106 11.51 7.77 -5.36
N ALA A 107 10.34 7.15 -5.53
CA ALA A 107 9.45 7.44 -6.65
C ALA A 107 9.05 8.93 -6.68
N VAL A 108 8.61 9.48 -5.54
CA VAL A 108 8.27 10.91 -5.44
C VAL A 108 9.49 11.80 -5.71
N ALA A 109 10.64 11.46 -5.14
CA ALA A 109 11.86 12.25 -5.33
C ALA A 109 12.31 12.31 -6.80
N VAL A 110 12.30 11.17 -7.51
CA VAL A 110 12.72 11.17 -8.91
C VAL A 110 11.66 11.79 -9.82
N GLU A 111 10.38 11.67 -9.51
CA GLU A 111 9.33 12.35 -10.26
C GLU A 111 9.46 13.88 -10.16
N LEU A 112 9.75 14.41 -8.96
CA LEU A 112 10.05 15.84 -8.77
C LEU A 112 11.29 16.29 -9.57
N ILE A 113 12.35 15.47 -9.61
CA ILE A 113 13.56 15.77 -10.38
C ILE A 113 13.28 15.76 -11.87
N LYS A 114 12.49 14.81 -12.37
CA LYS A 114 12.08 14.76 -13.78
C LYS A 114 11.25 15.98 -14.16
N GLU A 115 10.33 16.40 -13.29
CA GLU A 115 9.50 17.57 -13.54
C GLU A 115 10.33 18.87 -13.58
N ASP A 116 11.34 19.01 -12.69
CA ASP A 116 12.27 20.15 -12.74
C ASP A 116 13.16 20.11 -13.99
N ALA A 117 13.66 18.93 -14.37
CA ALA A 117 14.45 18.76 -15.59
C ALA A 117 13.64 19.08 -16.86
N ALA A 118 12.38 18.61 -16.94
CA ALA A 118 11.48 18.90 -18.05
C ALA A 118 11.20 20.41 -18.16
N ARG A 119 10.92 21.09 -17.04
CA ARG A 119 10.75 22.55 -16.99
C ARG A 119 11.97 23.32 -17.51
N ARG A 120 13.20 22.85 -17.21
CA ARG A 120 14.43 23.51 -17.68
C ARG A 120 14.69 23.31 -19.17
N VAL A 121 14.37 22.13 -19.70
CA VAL A 121 14.50 21.84 -21.13
C VAL A 121 13.51 22.66 -21.95
N GLU A 122 12.27 22.83 -21.45
CA GLU A 122 11.27 23.64 -22.12
C GLU A 122 11.64 25.13 -22.13
N LYS A 123 12.12 25.68 -21.01
CA LYS A 123 12.65 27.05 -20.95
C LYS A 123 13.81 27.30 -21.91
N ARG A 124 14.67 26.30 -22.14
CA ARG A 124 15.77 26.41 -23.13
C ARG A 124 15.27 26.37 -24.57
N LYS A 125 14.22 25.61 -24.88
CA LYS A 125 13.59 25.61 -26.20
C LYS A 125 12.78 26.89 -26.48
N ALA A 126 12.20 27.52 -25.46
CA ALA A 126 11.49 28.79 -25.60
C ALA A 126 12.43 30.01 -25.72
N ALA A 127 13.70 29.86 -25.35
CA ALA A 127 14.73 30.90 -25.41
C ALA A 127 15.69 30.76 -26.62
N ALA A 128 15.49 29.75 -27.47
CA ALA A 128 16.22 29.50 -28.72
C ALA A 128 15.30 29.72 -29.92
#